data_AF-A0A0G4LD36-F1
#
_entry.id   AF-A0A0G4LD36-F1
#
_cell.length_a   1.000
_cell.length_b   1.000
_cell.length_c   1.000
_cell.angle_alpha   90.00
_cell.angle_beta   90.00
_cell.angle_gamma   90.00
#
_symmetry.space_group_name_H-M   'P 1'
#
loop_
_entity.id
_entity.type
_entity.pdbx_description
1 polymer ?
#
loop_
_entity_poly.entity_id
_entity_poly.type
_entity_poly.pdbx_seq_one_letter_code
_entity_poly.pdbx_strand_id
1 'polypeptide(L)'
;MDGYPAGSLDHNLPFLVVAGLTEAPVNALPFDNELKDQGVLLQSQLPSLETKEAKALREYIASQDAADQPWNPQLATKPYKFRVAFTGRSFVLPPRRARLPEDIETPEFPPVLHSPFSPLSPISPLYPDGLIDAQWIQKHQQMVPSVYLCFYTLTSDASMATLNDNQLKKDINILRLALTQSGYKTRLVVALLSDDSESSPSLSEDIQERLENIRRGVAMDPKSFFYIPTQDSFTELEQTTDSILSTIYSHSIEYYRDLGRHARKKRTRGVTPQPTVPPTSGTSQTLTLQDCNVRYDFKAGVFAEFRQEMDSALRSYDQAYEGVLSEDVMDMIPSWSPRWNEARLLTDVITIRAIRCSLWNGQTTSAVRRWRAHRDRIADFVDRRGRGTKNYGWEAWESRWALVMVNLIDKAELAQLAPSTLSLYIQPEKVVMGERLQPWEMLHHTGYWYRDAARHLHS
;
A
#
# COMPACT_ATOMS: atom_id res chain seq x y z
N MET A 1 13.72 12.80 2.41
CA MET A 1 12.57 12.78 1.47
C MET A 1 11.77 14.08 1.58
N ASP A 2 12.42 15.19 1.95
CA ASP A 2 11.83 16.18 2.86
C ASP A 2 10.96 17.25 2.18
N GLY A 3 10.25 16.85 1.11
CA GLY A 3 9.30 17.70 0.42
C GLY A 3 8.09 16.97 -0.16
N TYR A 4 8.00 15.64 0.00
CA TYR A 4 6.83 14.85 -0.41
C TYR A 4 6.09 14.35 0.83
N PRO A 5 4.75 14.30 0.82
CA PRO A 5 3.99 13.77 1.95
C PRO A 5 4.43 12.34 2.31
N ALA A 6 4.49 12.03 3.61
CA ALA A 6 4.88 10.69 4.08
C ALA A 6 4.02 9.59 3.42
N GLY A 7 4.60 8.43 3.09
CA GLY A 7 3.90 7.35 2.39
C GLY A 7 3.77 7.52 0.87
N SER A 8 3.93 8.75 0.33
CA SER A 8 3.70 9.03 -1.09
C SER A 8 4.75 8.43 -2.02
N LEU A 9 5.94 8.09 -1.54
CA LEU A 9 7.02 7.47 -2.33
C LEU A 9 7.48 6.11 -1.77
N ASP A 10 6.86 5.63 -0.68
CA ASP A 10 7.22 4.38 -0.04
C ASP A 10 6.99 3.16 -0.93
N HIS A 11 7.63 2.03 -0.60
CA HIS A 11 7.35 0.74 -1.23
C HIS A 11 5.97 0.25 -0.82
N ASN A 12 5.10 0.09 -1.82
CA ASN A 12 3.81 -0.53 -1.60
C ASN A 12 3.98 -2.04 -1.52
N LEU A 13 3.79 -2.56 -0.31
CA LEU A 13 3.82 -3.98 0.03
C LEU A 13 2.47 -4.37 0.61
N PRO A 14 1.97 -5.59 0.34
CA PRO A 14 0.75 -6.06 0.95
C PRO A 14 0.75 -5.87 2.47
N PHE A 15 -0.31 -5.23 2.96
CA PHE A 15 -0.44 -4.97 4.39
C PHE A 15 -1.07 -6.19 5.08
N LEU A 16 -0.34 -6.75 6.04
CA LEU A 16 -0.72 -7.88 6.89
C LEU A 16 -0.81 -7.39 8.34
N VAL A 17 -1.95 -7.62 8.98
CA VAL A 17 -2.11 -7.40 10.42
C VAL A 17 -2.16 -8.74 11.13
N VAL A 18 -1.30 -8.91 12.14
CA VAL A 18 -1.20 -10.09 12.98
C VAL A 18 -1.75 -9.80 14.36
N ALA A 19 -2.77 -10.56 14.76
CA ALA A 19 -3.48 -10.40 16.02
C ALA A 19 -3.28 -11.60 16.94
N GLY A 20 -3.15 -11.35 18.24
CA GLY A 20 -3.12 -12.39 19.27
C GLY A 20 -1.73 -12.91 19.67
N LEU A 21 -0.63 -12.40 19.09
CA LEU A 21 0.75 -12.73 19.51
C LEU A 21 1.39 -11.66 20.43
N THR A 22 0.63 -10.64 20.81
CA THR A 22 1.10 -9.55 21.68
C THR A 22 -0.08 -9.01 22.49
N GLU A 23 0.20 -8.29 23.58
CA GLU A 23 -0.80 -7.51 24.32
C GLU A 23 -0.84 -6.04 23.89
N ALA A 24 -0.32 -5.74 22.71
CA ALA A 24 -0.16 -4.36 22.26
C ALA A 24 -1.53 -3.64 22.24
N PRO A 25 -1.58 -2.38 22.70
CA PRO A 25 -2.82 -1.61 22.72
C PRO A 25 -3.34 -1.40 21.29
N VAL A 26 -4.60 -0.96 21.20
CA VAL A 26 -5.24 -0.59 19.92
C VAL A 26 -4.30 0.33 19.13
N ASN A 27 -3.95 -0.06 17.90
CA ASN A 27 -3.16 0.81 17.02
C ASN A 27 -3.90 2.15 16.82
N ALA A 28 -3.24 3.24 17.20
CA ALA A 28 -3.76 4.57 16.96
C ALA A 28 -3.78 4.83 15.45
N LEU A 29 -4.97 5.04 14.88
CA LEU A 29 -5.09 5.44 13.47
C LEU A 29 -4.42 6.82 13.29
N PRO A 30 -3.63 7.02 12.23
CA PRO A 30 -2.88 8.26 12.01
C PRO A 30 -3.75 9.38 11.41
N PHE A 31 -5.02 9.51 11.84
CA PHE A 31 -5.98 10.51 11.34
C PHE A 31 -6.83 11.13 12.46
N ASP A 32 -7.57 12.17 12.07
CA ASP A 32 -8.42 12.99 12.93
C ASP A 32 -9.44 12.19 13.75
N ASN A 33 -9.76 12.69 14.93
CA ASN A 33 -10.63 12.01 15.89
C ASN A 33 -12.03 11.69 15.32
N GLU A 34 -12.55 12.53 14.42
CA GLU A 34 -13.85 12.30 13.76
C GLU A 34 -13.89 11.02 12.91
N LEU A 35 -12.79 10.67 12.23
CA LEU A 35 -12.70 9.43 11.46
C LEU A 35 -12.50 8.21 12.36
N LYS A 36 -11.93 8.39 13.56
CA LYS A 36 -11.78 7.32 14.56
C LYS A 36 -13.13 6.90 15.13
N ASP A 37 -14.00 7.86 15.44
CA ASP A 37 -15.33 7.60 16.02
C ASP A 37 -16.27 6.85 15.06
N GLN A 38 -15.95 6.87 13.77
CA GLN A 38 -16.70 6.17 12.72
C GLN A 38 -16.05 4.84 12.28
N GLY A 39 -14.95 4.45 12.92
CA GLY A 39 -14.23 3.21 12.60
C GLY A 39 -15.00 1.95 12.98
N VAL A 40 -14.67 0.83 12.33
CA VAL A 40 -15.19 -0.49 12.70
C VAL A 40 -14.15 -1.19 13.56
N LEU A 41 -14.50 -1.46 14.82
CA LEU A 41 -13.65 -2.18 15.75
C LEU A 41 -13.73 -3.68 15.49
N LEU A 42 -12.59 -4.28 15.15
CA LEU A 42 -12.36 -5.71 15.21
C LEU A 42 -11.90 -6.04 16.63
N GLN A 43 -12.72 -6.75 17.40
CA GLN A 43 -12.38 -7.15 18.76
C GLN A 43 -12.60 -8.64 18.96
N SER A 44 -11.57 -9.30 19.47
CA SER A 44 -11.60 -10.68 19.95
C SER A 44 -11.71 -10.69 21.47
N GLN A 45 -12.50 -11.60 22.01
CA GLN A 45 -12.68 -11.81 23.45
C GLN A 45 -11.73 -12.87 24.02
N LEU A 46 -10.97 -13.56 23.16
CA LEU A 46 -10.02 -14.59 23.57
C LEU A 46 -8.67 -13.97 23.97
N PRO A 47 -7.95 -14.55 24.94
CA PRO A 47 -6.68 -14.01 25.43
C PRO A 47 -5.58 -14.08 24.37
N SER A 48 -4.64 -13.12 24.37
CA SER A 48 -3.42 -13.22 23.56
C SER A 48 -2.54 -14.39 24.03
N LEU A 49 -1.72 -14.93 23.12
CA LEU A 49 -0.82 -16.03 23.42
C LEU A 49 0.47 -15.48 24.03
N GLU A 50 0.87 -16.03 25.16
CA GLU A 50 2.11 -15.64 25.89
C GLU A 50 3.18 -16.73 25.90
N THR A 51 2.93 -17.86 25.22
CA THR A 51 3.83 -19.01 25.20
C THR A 51 5.17 -18.68 24.53
N LYS A 52 6.18 -19.52 24.74
CA LYS A 52 7.51 -19.34 24.14
C LYS A 52 7.44 -19.40 22.62
N GLU A 53 6.62 -20.30 22.08
CA GLU A 53 6.37 -20.48 20.65
C GLU A 53 5.69 -19.25 20.07
N ALA A 54 4.72 -18.66 20.78
CA ALA A 54 4.04 -17.44 20.33
C ALA A 54 4.99 -16.24 20.24
N LYS A 55 5.93 -16.12 21.19
CA LYS A 55 6.99 -15.08 21.16
C LYS A 55 7.95 -15.31 19.99
N ALA A 56 8.39 -16.55 19.79
CA ALA A 56 9.25 -16.91 18.66
C ALA A 56 8.57 -16.66 17.31
N LEU A 57 7.28 -17.01 17.17
CA LEU A 57 6.48 -16.69 15.97
C LEU A 57 6.42 -15.19 15.72
N ARG A 58 6.17 -14.39 16.77
CA ARG A 58 6.14 -12.93 16.64
C ARG A 58 7.46 -12.38 16.16
N GLU A 59 8.57 -12.77 16.79
CA GLU A 59 9.92 -12.35 16.43
C GLU A 59 10.27 -12.75 15.00
N TYR A 60 9.95 -13.99 14.63
CA TYR A 60 10.16 -14.48 13.28
C TYR A 60 9.34 -13.68 12.27
N ILE A 61 8.02 -13.56 12.43
CA ILE A 61 7.17 -12.80 11.50
C ILE A 61 7.62 -11.33 11.42
N ALA A 62 8.06 -10.72 12.52
CA ALA A 62 8.59 -9.36 12.52
C ALA A 62 9.89 -9.24 11.70
N SER A 63 10.78 -10.24 11.78
CA SER A 63 11.99 -10.30 10.95
C SER A 63 11.71 -10.45 9.45
N GLN A 64 10.50 -10.89 9.09
CA GLN A 64 10.04 -11.04 7.71
C GLN A 64 9.36 -9.78 7.14
N ASP A 65 9.27 -8.67 7.89
CA ASP A 65 8.77 -7.41 7.36
C ASP A 65 9.69 -6.90 6.25
N ALA A 66 9.12 -6.65 5.08
CA ALA A 66 9.85 -6.23 3.89
C ALA A 66 9.88 -4.69 3.72
N ALA A 67 9.34 -3.90 4.66
CA ALA A 67 9.23 -2.45 4.54
C ALA A 67 10.57 -1.74 4.26
N ASP A 68 11.65 -2.23 4.88
CA ASP A 68 13.00 -1.70 4.75
C ASP A 68 13.88 -2.52 3.79
N GLN A 69 13.31 -3.52 3.11
CA GLN A 69 14.08 -4.30 2.14
C GLN A 69 14.44 -3.47 0.90
N PRO A 70 15.60 -3.77 0.29
CA PRO A 70 15.99 -3.14 -0.97
C PRO A 70 14.94 -3.33 -2.05
N TRP A 71 14.82 -2.32 -2.91
CA TRP A 71 13.94 -2.32 -4.08
C TRP A 71 14.55 -3.08 -5.24
N ASN A 72 15.04 -4.29 -4.93
CA ASN A 72 15.71 -5.15 -5.86
C ASN A 72 15.05 -6.55 -5.84
N PRO A 73 14.44 -6.99 -6.95
CA PRO A 73 13.85 -8.33 -7.02
C PRO A 73 14.91 -9.43 -6.95
N GLN A 74 16.16 -9.17 -7.32
CA GLN A 74 17.25 -10.14 -7.35
C GLN A 74 17.77 -10.47 -5.94
N LEU A 75 17.53 -9.59 -4.96
CA LEU A 75 17.91 -9.78 -3.56
C LEU A 75 16.79 -10.41 -2.72
N ALA A 76 15.65 -10.76 -3.32
CA ALA A 76 14.53 -11.35 -2.61
C ALA A 76 14.86 -12.78 -2.14
N THR A 77 14.83 -13.01 -0.82
CA THR A 77 15.11 -14.32 -0.21
C THR A 77 13.86 -15.17 0.00
N LYS A 78 12.69 -14.54 0.11
CA LYS A 78 11.40 -15.20 0.37
C LYS A 78 10.44 -15.00 -0.81
N PRO A 79 9.51 -15.96 -1.03
CA PRO A 79 8.52 -15.88 -2.12
C PRO A 79 7.37 -14.91 -1.82
N TYR A 80 7.35 -14.29 -0.64
CA TYR A 80 6.37 -13.31 -0.21
C TYR A 80 7.06 -12.04 0.27
N LYS A 81 6.35 -10.92 0.22
CA LYS A 81 6.78 -9.65 0.82
C LYS A 81 5.58 -8.99 1.48
N PHE A 82 5.67 -8.70 2.77
CA PHE A 82 4.61 -8.02 3.50
C PHE A 82 5.14 -6.78 4.19
N ARG A 83 4.25 -5.82 4.39
CA ARG A 83 4.38 -4.89 5.52
C ARG A 83 3.58 -5.47 6.67
N VAL A 84 4.21 -5.69 7.81
CA VAL A 84 3.59 -6.39 8.94
C VAL A 84 3.27 -5.38 10.04
N ALA A 85 2.06 -5.46 10.58
CA ALA A 85 1.71 -4.80 11.84
C ALA A 85 1.22 -5.84 12.84
N PHE A 86 1.66 -5.70 14.09
CA PHE A 86 1.14 -6.48 15.19
C PHE A 86 0.07 -5.70 15.93
N THR A 87 -0.93 -6.41 16.43
CA THR A 87 -1.94 -5.88 17.34
C THR A 87 -2.27 -6.93 18.39
N GLY A 88 -2.82 -6.50 19.52
CA GLY A 88 -3.38 -7.40 20.50
C GLY A 88 -4.66 -8.07 19.98
N ARG A 89 -5.76 -7.86 20.70
CA ARG A 89 -7.07 -8.42 20.34
C ARG A 89 -8.03 -7.40 19.76
N SER A 90 -7.54 -6.19 19.47
CA SER A 90 -8.34 -5.06 19.02
C SER A 90 -7.68 -4.31 17.87
N PHE A 91 -8.40 -4.09 16.77
CA PHE A 91 -7.91 -3.33 15.61
C PHE A 91 -9.04 -2.50 15.01
N VAL A 92 -8.80 -1.23 14.69
CA VAL A 92 -9.83 -0.35 14.14
C VAL A 92 -9.62 -0.18 12.64
N LEU A 93 -10.66 -0.50 11.86
CA LEU A 93 -10.71 -0.22 10.43
C LEU A 93 -11.32 1.17 10.17
N PRO A 94 -10.73 2.01 9.31
CA PRO A 94 -11.30 3.33 9.00
C PRO A 94 -12.63 3.20 8.24
N PRO A 95 -13.59 4.13 8.38
CA PRO A 95 -14.86 4.05 7.67
C PRO A 95 -14.67 3.97 6.14
N ARG A 96 -15.31 2.97 5.50
CA ARG A 96 -15.24 2.83 4.04
C ARG A 96 -16.03 3.93 3.32
N ARG A 97 -17.09 4.43 3.94
CA ARG A 97 -17.98 5.48 3.45
C ARG A 97 -18.10 6.57 4.52
N ALA A 98 -17.98 7.83 4.10
CA ALA A 98 -18.19 9.00 4.93
C ALA A 98 -19.67 9.09 5.36
N ARG A 99 -19.93 9.63 6.55
CA ARG A 99 -21.28 10.07 6.95
C ARG A 99 -21.63 11.40 6.26
N LEU A 100 -22.92 11.70 6.17
CA LEU A 100 -23.37 13.02 5.77
C LEU A 100 -23.04 14.00 6.92
N PRO A 101 -22.48 15.18 6.65
CA PRO A 101 -22.31 16.23 7.67
C PRO A 101 -23.65 16.55 8.35
N GLU A 102 -23.62 16.79 9.67
CA GLU A 102 -24.83 16.99 10.49
C GLU A 102 -25.62 18.25 10.08
N ASP A 103 -24.93 19.25 9.53
CA ASP A 103 -25.51 20.54 9.11
C ASP A 103 -26.23 20.51 7.75
N ILE A 104 -26.28 19.36 7.07
CA ILE A 104 -26.85 19.23 5.73
C ILE A 104 -28.18 18.47 5.80
N GLU A 105 -29.26 19.13 5.36
CA GLU A 105 -30.57 18.49 5.21
C GLU A 105 -30.45 17.21 4.38
N THR A 106 -31.03 16.12 4.88
CA THR A 106 -31.03 14.85 4.16
C THR A 106 -31.73 15.02 2.81
N PRO A 107 -31.03 14.80 1.68
CA PRO A 107 -31.66 14.97 0.37
C PRO A 107 -32.84 14.00 0.19
N GLU A 108 -33.79 14.36 -0.67
CA GLU A 108 -35.01 13.59 -0.95
C GLU A 108 -34.73 12.14 -1.39
N PHE A 109 -33.55 11.89 -1.98
CA PHE A 109 -33.05 10.57 -2.31
C PHE A 109 -31.85 10.22 -1.42
N PRO A 110 -31.70 8.94 -1.00
CA PRO A 110 -30.58 8.52 -0.16
C PRO A 110 -29.25 8.85 -0.87
N PRO A 111 -28.39 9.68 -0.25
CA PRO A 111 -27.20 10.17 -0.92
C PRO A 111 -26.18 9.05 -1.14
N VAL A 112 -25.45 9.12 -2.25
CA VAL A 112 -24.35 8.19 -2.52
C VAL A 112 -23.16 8.57 -1.65
N LEU A 113 -22.90 7.79 -0.60
CA LEU A 113 -21.78 7.99 0.30
C LEU A 113 -20.47 7.47 -0.31
N HIS A 114 -19.48 8.35 -0.43
CA HIS A 114 -18.14 8.03 -0.92
C HIS A 114 -17.14 7.85 0.22
N SER A 115 -15.93 7.40 -0.09
CA SER A 115 -14.84 7.27 0.90
C SER A 115 -14.46 8.63 1.46
N PRO A 116 -14.10 8.74 2.76
CA PRO A 116 -13.63 9.98 3.37
C PRO A 116 -12.42 10.61 2.64
N PHE A 117 -11.60 9.78 1.98
CA PHE A 117 -10.44 10.22 1.17
C PHE A 117 -10.82 10.55 -0.28
N SER A 118 -12.11 10.71 -0.58
CA SER A 118 -12.59 11.01 -1.92
C SER A 118 -12.93 12.50 -2.04
N PRO A 119 -12.51 13.19 -3.11
CA PRO A 119 -13.02 14.52 -3.49
C PRO A 119 -14.54 14.57 -3.74
N LEU A 120 -15.22 13.43 -3.70
CA LEU A 120 -16.69 13.35 -3.80
C LEU A 120 -17.37 13.40 -2.43
N SER A 121 -16.60 13.42 -1.34
CA SER A 121 -17.08 13.47 0.04
C SER A 121 -16.77 14.85 0.63
N PRO A 122 -17.76 15.60 1.14
CA PRO A 122 -17.55 16.96 1.68
C PRO A 122 -16.52 17.05 2.81
N ILE A 123 -16.34 15.98 3.59
CA ILE A 123 -15.34 15.91 4.67
C ILE A 123 -13.89 15.75 4.17
N SER A 124 -13.69 15.55 2.87
CA SER A 124 -12.36 15.37 2.29
C SER A 124 -11.71 16.73 2.01
N PRO A 125 -10.41 16.92 2.29
CA PRO A 125 -9.68 18.13 1.87
C PRO A 125 -9.58 18.25 0.33
N LEU A 126 -9.81 17.14 -0.38
CA LEU A 126 -9.86 17.12 -1.85
C LEU A 126 -11.23 17.54 -2.39
N TYR A 127 -12.25 17.70 -1.56
CA TYR A 127 -13.56 18.11 -2.06
C TYR A 127 -13.53 19.55 -2.60
N PRO A 128 -14.19 19.85 -3.73
CA PRO A 128 -14.93 18.94 -4.63
C PRO A 128 -14.14 18.43 -5.85
N ASP A 129 -12.94 18.97 -6.10
CA ASP A 129 -12.23 18.91 -7.39
C ASP A 129 -10.78 18.39 -7.32
N GLY A 130 -10.29 18.02 -6.15
CA GLY A 130 -8.94 17.48 -5.97
C GLY A 130 -8.78 16.10 -6.63
N LEU A 131 -7.59 15.83 -7.19
CA LEU A 131 -7.29 14.56 -7.86
C LEU A 131 -7.16 13.41 -6.83
N ILE A 132 -6.00 13.29 -6.21
CA ILE A 132 -5.70 12.26 -5.22
C ILE A 132 -4.49 12.68 -4.40
N ASP A 133 -4.45 12.31 -3.12
CA ASP A 133 -3.39 12.64 -2.20
C ASP A 133 -2.75 11.40 -1.55
N ALA A 134 -1.78 11.64 -0.68
CA ALA A 134 -1.07 10.59 0.03
C ALA A 134 -1.93 9.85 1.05
N GLN A 135 -2.97 10.48 1.62
CA GLN A 135 -3.86 9.84 2.59
C GLN A 135 -4.57 8.62 1.98
N TRP A 136 -4.97 8.73 0.70
CA TRP A 136 -5.55 7.58 -0.01
C TRP A 136 -4.60 6.38 -0.11
N ILE A 137 -3.29 6.64 -0.31
CA ILE A 137 -2.24 5.61 -0.39
C ILE A 137 -2.01 5.01 1.00
N GLN A 138 -1.83 5.86 2.02
CA GLN A 138 -1.58 5.45 3.41
C GLN A 138 -2.67 4.53 3.95
N LYS A 139 -3.94 4.76 3.58
CA LYS A 139 -5.04 3.86 3.92
C LYS A 139 -4.74 2.40 3.55
N HIS A 140 -4.12 2.15 2.39
CA HIS A 140 -3.77 0.80 1.94
C HIS A 140 -2.41 0.31 2.45
N GLN A 141 -1.54 1.22 2.90
CA GLN A 141 -0.23 0.89 3.46
C GLN A 141 -0.28 0.53 4.95
N GLN A 142 -1.19 1.14 5.72
CA GLN A 142 -1.10 1.10 7.19
C GLN A 142 -2.43 0.87 7.92
N MET A 143 -3.59 0.90 7.23
CA MET A 143 -4.89 0.94 7.93
C MET A 143 -5.84 -0.16 7.52
N VAL A 144 -5.96 -0.42 6.22
CA VAL A 144 -6.83 -1.47 5.70
C VAL A 144 -5.95 -2.63 5.25
N PRO A 145 -5.80 -3.68 6.06
CA PRO A 145 -5.01 -4.83 5.67
C PRO A 145 -5.68 -5.60 4.55
N SER A 146 -4.84 -6.19 3.69
CA SER A 146 -5.28 -7.21 2.75
C SER A 146 -5.70 -8.49 3.49
N VAL A 147 -4.98 -8.82 4.57
CA VAL A 147 -5.21 -10.00 5.42
C VAL A 147 -5.12 -9.61 6.90
N TYR A 148 -6.08 -10.11 7.67
CA TYR A 148 -6.08 -10.08 9.13
C TYR A 148 -5.85 -11.51 9.64
N LEU A 149 -4.66 -11.78 10.18
CA LEU A 149 -4.22 -13.08 10.67
C LEU A 149 -4.38 -13.16 12.19
N CYS A 150 -5.28 -14.01 12.67
CA CYS A 150 -5.51 -14.24 14.09
C CYS A 150 -4.84 -15.52 14.56
N PHE A 151 -4.09 -15.43 15.65
CA PHE A 151 -3.57 -16.58 16.38
C PHE A 151 -4.46 -16.90 17.58
N TYR A 152 -4.78 -18.18 17.76
CA TYR A 152 -5.51 -18.69 18.93
C TYR A 152 -4.86 -19.98 19.42
N THR A 153 -5.19 -20.36 20.65
CA THR A 153 -4.80 -21.65 21.21
C THR A 153 -5.88 -22.69 20.94
N LEU A 154 -5.48 -23.89 20.53
CA LEU A 154 -6.30 -25.09 20.52
C LEU A 154 -5.94 -25.90 21.77
N THR A 155 -6.91 -26.12 22.66
CA THR A 155 -6.65 -26.85 23.90
C THR A 155 -6.56 -28.35 23.69
N SER A 156 -5.60 -28.98 24.36
CA SER A 156 -5.47 -30.44 24.50
C SER A 156 -6.34 -31.01 25.62
N ASP A 157 -6.85 -30.19 26.54
CA ASP A 157 -7.75 -30.66 27.61
C ASP A 157 -9.10 -31.10 27.03
N ALA A 158 -9.30 -32.42 26.96
CA ALA A 158 -10.52 -33.03 26.45
C ALA A 158 -11.79 -32.61 27.23
N SER A 159 -11.66 -32.26 28.51
CA SER A 159 -12.79 -31.82 29.33
C SER A 159 -13.31 -30.44 28.93
N MET A 160 -12.41 -29.56 28.45
CA MET A 160 -12.71 -28.19 28.05
C MET A 160 -12.75 -27.99 26.53
N ALA A 161 -12.31 -28.99 25.76
CA ALA A 161 -12.24 -28.98 24.30
C ALA A 161 -13.53 -28.47 23.64
N THR A 162 -14.68 -29.08 23.94
CA THR A 162 -15.96 -28.69 23.31
C THR A 162 -16.37 -27.26 23.66
N LEU A 163 -16.13 -26.82 24.90
CA LEU A 163 -16.46 -25.46 25.34
C LEU A 163 -15.58 -24.43 24.63
N ASN A 164 -14.26 -24.66 24.62
CA ASN A 164 -13.28 -23.78 24.02
C ASN A 164 -13.43 -23.71 22.49
N ASP A 165 -13.70 -24.85 21.83
CA ASP A 165 -13.96 -24.91 20.39
C ASP A 165 -15.21 -24.09 20.03
N ASN A 166 -16.25 -24.14 20.86
CA ASN A 166 -17.45 -23.32 20.67
C ASN A 166 -17.22 -21.83 20.92
N GLN A 167 -16.39 -21.47 21.90
CA GLN A 167 -16.00 -20.08 22.16
C GLN A 167 -15.16 -19.52 21.00
N LEU A 168 -14.22 -20.31 20.48
CA LEU A 168 -13.41 -19.99 19.31
C LEU A 168 -14.28 -19.77 18.07
N LYS A 169 -15.23 -20.66 17.80
CA LYS A 169 -16.20 -20.48 16.70
C LYS A 169 -16.99 -19.18 16.83
N LYS A 170 -17.43 -18.83 18.05
CA LYS A 170 -18.17 -17.58 18.30
C LYS A 170 -17.28 -16.36 18.01
N ASP A 171 -16.05 -16.35 18.53
CA ASP A 171 -15.11 -15.25 18.38
C ASP A 171 -14.73 -15.00 16.91
N ILE A 172 -14.38 -16.06 16.18
CA ILE A 172 -14.08 -15.98 14.73
C ILE A 172 -15.29 -15.43 13.95
N ASN A 173 -16.51 -15.84 14.30
CA ASN A 173 -17.72 -15.35 13.64
C ASN A 173 -17.98 -13.86 13.94
N ILE A 174 -17.69 -13.38 15.16
CA ILE A 174 -17.77 -11.96 15.52
C ILE A 174 -16.82 -11.14 14.66
N LEU A 175 -15.55 -11.55 14.56
CA LEU A 175 -14.56 -10.87 13.70
C LEU A 175 -14.98 -10.88 12.24
N ARG A 176 -15.47 -12.01 11.72
CA ARG A 176 -15.95 -12.14 10.34
C ARG A 176 -17.14 -11.20 10.06
N LEU A 177 -18.07 -11.10 11.00
CA LEU A 177 -19.22 -10.20 10.89
C LEU A 177 -18.77 -8.73 10.90
N ALA A 178 -17.87 -8.35 11.80
CA ALA A 178 -17.32 -7.00 11.86
C ALA A 178 -16.57 -6.62 10.57
N LEU A 179 -15.75 -7.54 10.02
CA LEU A 179 -15.11 -7.37 8.71
C LEU A 179 -16.14 -7.17 7.59
N THR A 180 -17.21 -7.97 7.59
CA THR A 180 -18.30 -7.83 6.60
C THR A 180 -19.01 -6.48 6.72
N GLN A 181 -19.29 -6.03 7.94
CA GLN A 181 -19.92 -4.73 8.23
C GLN A 181 -19.04 -3.55 7.83
N SER A 182 -17.71 -3.66 7.97
CA SER A 182 -16.77 -2.64 7.49
C SER A 182 -16.85 -2.41 5.97
N GLY A 183 -17.33 -3.42 5.24
CA GLY A 183 -17.39 -3.43 3.79
C GLY A 183 -16.03 -3.56 3.12
N TYR A 184 -14.91 -3.67 3.85
CA TYR A 184 -13.64 -4.06 3.24
C TYR A 184 -13.63 -5.55 2.93
N LYS A 185 -12.94 -5.92 1.85
CA LYS A 185 -12.74 -7.33 1.46
C LYS A 185 -11.50 -7.95 2.13
N THR A 186 -11.11 -7.43 3.29
CA THR A 186 -9.97 -7.95 4.06
C THR A 186 -10.21 -9.42 4.37
N ARG A 187 -9.24 -10.28 4.07
CA ARG A 187 -9.34 -11.71 4.28
C ARG A 187 -9.04 -12.04 5.75
N LEU A 188 -9.97 -12.70 6.44
CA LEU A 188 -9.71 -13.28 7.76
C LEU A 188 -8.96 -14.60 7.59
N VAL A 189 -7.85 -14.75 8.32
CA VAL A 189 -7.06 -15.98 8.39
C VAL A 189 -6.88 -16.34 9.85
N VAL A 190 -6.97 -17.63 10.18
CA VAL A 190 -6.86 -18.15 11.54
C VAL A 190 -5.73 -19.17 11.58
N ALA A 191 -4.84 -19.04 12.57
CA ALA A 191 -3.81 -20.02 12.90
C ALA A 191 -4.00 -20.48 14.36
N LEU A 192 -4.13 -21.79 14.55
CA LEU A 192 -4.32 -22.41 15.85
C LEU A 192 -3.01 -23.04 16.32
N LEU A 193 -2.53 -22.65 17.50
CA LEU A 193 -1.38 -23.26 18.16
C LEU A 193 -1.85 -24.31 19.16
N SER A 194 -1.19 -25.47 19.19
CA SER A 194 -1.38 -26.45 20.26
C SER A 194 -0.89 -25.90 21.61
N ASP A 195 -1.57 -26.25 22.71
CA ASP A 195 -1.06 -26.01 24.07
C ASP A 195 -0.27 -27.21 24.65
N ASP A 196 -0.17 -28.32 23.91
CA ASP A 196 0.42 -29.57 24.38
C ASP A 196 1.95 -29.61 24.33
N SER A 197 2.55 -30.34 25.25
CA SER A 197 3.99 -30.64 25.29
C SER A 197 4.33 -32.12 25.09
N GLU A 198 3.33 -33.01 25.00
CA GLU A 198 3.55 -34.46 24.87
C GLU A 198 2.70 -35.08 23.74
N SER A 199 3.31 -35.26 22.57
CA SER A 199 2.64 -35.84 21.39
C SER A 199 2.38 -37.34 21.55
N SER A 200 1.13 -37.74 21.86
CA SER A 200 0.69 -39.14 21.69
C SER A 200 0.03 -39.34 20.32
N PRO A 201 0.36 -40.40 19.55
CA PRO A 201 -0.13 -40.60 18.18
C PRO A 201 -1.64 -40.88 18.06
N SER A 202 -2.35 -41.20 19.15
CA SER A 202 -3.80 -41.34 19.15
C SER A 202 -4.55 -40.00 19.20
N LEU A 203 -3.88 -38.90 19.60
CA LEU A 203 -4.49 -37.57 19.68
C LEU A 203 -4.63 -36.91 18.29
N SER A 204 -3.89 -37.37 17.27
CA SER A 204 -3.86 -36.70 15.97
C SER A 204 -5.15 -36.82 15.16
N GLU A 205 -5.85 -37.97 15.24
CA GLU A 205 -7.12 -38.15 14.52
C GLU A 205 -8.25 -37.30 15.16
N ASP A 206 -8.34 -37.30 16.49
CA ASP A 206 -9.30 -36.48 17.25
C ASP A 206 -9.07 -34.97 17.03
N ILE A 207 -7.81 -34.53 17.01
CA ILE A 207 -7.46 -33.13 16.70
C ILE A 207 -7.89 -32.77 15.28
N GLN A 208 -7.68 -33.66 14.30
CA GLN A 208 -8.07 -33.39 12.92
C GLN A 208 -9.60 -33.28 12.75
N GLU A 209 -10.38 -34.12 13.42
CA GLU A 209 -11.84 -34.01 13.45
C GLU A 209 -12.29 -32.69 14.08
N ARG A 210 -11.68 -32.30 15.21
CA ARG A 210 -11.96 -31.02 15.89
C ARG A 210 -11.63 -29.82 15.01
N LEU A 211 -10.47 -29.80 14.36
CA LEU A 211 -10.06 -28.75 13.43
C LEU A 211 -11.06 -28.61 12.28
N GLU A 212 -11.50 -29.72 11.69
CA GLU A 212 -12.48 -29.70 10.61
C GLU A 212 -13.87 -29.25 11.09
N ASN A 213 -14.27 -29.65 12.30
CA ASN A 213 -15.51 -29.20 12.95
C ASN A 213 -15.49 -27.67 13.21
N ILE A 214 -14.38 -27.15 13.74
CA ILE A 214 -14.18 -25.70 13.92
C ILE A 214 -14.27 -25.00 12.57
N ARG A 215 -13.44 -25.40 11.60
CA ARG A 215 -13.36 -24.78 10.27
C ARG A 215 -14.72 -24.76 9.56
N ARG A 216 -15.46 -25.88 9.58
CA ARG A 216 -16.83 -25.96 9.03
C ARG A 216 -17.80 -25.07 9.79
N GLY A 217 -17.72 -25.06 11.12
CA GLY A 217 -18.57 -24.23 11.98
C GLY A 217 -18.43 -22.72 11.75
N VAL A 218 -17.26 -22.27 11.29
CA VAL A 218 -17.01 -20.86 10.90
C VAL A 218 -17.05 -20.62 9.38
N ALA A 219 -17.34 -21.67 8.59
CA ALA A 219 -17.34 -21.69 7.13
C ALA A 219 -16.07 -21.03 6.53
N MET A 220 -14.90 -21.42 7.04
CA MET A 220 -13.62 -20.94 6.54
C MET A 220 -13.06 -21.83 5.42
N ASP A 221 -12.43 -21.19 4.45
CA ASP A 221 -11.67 -21.85 3.39
C ASP A 221 -10.43 -22.55 3.98
N PRO A 222 -10.08 -23.79 3.56
CA PRO A 222 -8.89 -24.48 4.04
C PRO A 222 -7.59 -23.66 3.95
N LYS A 223 -7.45 -22.79 2.93
CA LYS A 223 -6.26 -21.92 2.79
C LYS A 223 -6.22 -20.74 3.76
N SER A 224 -7.28 -20.53 4.52
CA SER A 224 -7.42 -19.47 5.52
C SER A 224 -7.44 -20.00 6.95
N PHE A 225 -7.24 -21.30 7.15
CA PHE A 225 -7.31 -21.94 8.46
C PHE A 225 -6.13 -22.90 8.63
N PHE A 226 -5.23 -22.57 9.55
CA PHE A 226 -3.97 -23.28 9.78
C PHE A 226 -3.91 -23.84 11.19
N TYR A 227 -3.24 -24.98 11.34
CA TYR A 227 -2.88 -25.56 12.62
C TYR A 227 -1.37 -25.66 12.70
N ILE A 228 -0.82 -25.21 13.83
CA ILE A 228 0.62 -25.23 14.15
C ILE A 228 0.74 -26.17 15.35
N PRO A 229 1.16 -27.44 15.13
CA PRO A 229 1.46 -28.32 16.24
C PRO A 229 2.70 -27.82 16.99
N THR A 230 2.85 -28.26 18.23
CA THR A 230 4.08 -28.03 19.00
C THR A 230 5.27 -28.58 18.22
N GLN A 231 6.29 -27.76 18.05
CA GLN A 231 7.48 -28.09 17.26
C GLN A 231 8.63 -28.45 18.21
N ASP A 232 9.43 -29.44 17.82
CA ASP A 232 10.62 -29.84 18.58
C ASP A 232 11.74 -28.80 18.43
N SER A 233 11.71 -28.01 17.35
CA SER A 233 12.69 -26.97 17.05
C SER A 233 12.08 -25.66 16.55
N PHE A 234 12.78 -24.55 16.81
CA PHE A 234 12.40 -23.24 16.24
C PHE A 234 12.47 -23.23 14.70
N THR A 235 13.39 -23.98 14.11
CA THR A 235 13.54 -24.06 12.64
C THR A 235 12.29 -24.62 11.96
N GLU A 236 11.63 -25.64 12.55
CA GLU A 236 10.38 -26.18 12.00
C GLU A 236 9.20 -25.20 12.14
N LEU A 237 9.20 -24.43 13.23
CA LEU A 237 8.25 -23.34 13.45
C LEU A 237 8.39 -22.25 12.39
N GLU A 238 9.63 -21.86 12.05
CA GLU A 238 9.95 -20.92 10.98
C GLU A 238 9.47 -21.43 9.62
N GLN A 239 9.75 -22.70 9.28
CA GLN A 239 9.32 -23.33 8.02
C GLN A 239 7.79 -23.40 7.89
N THR A 240 7.10 -23.75 8.98
CA THR A 240 5.64 -23.76 9.03
C THR A 240 5.10 -22.34 8.81
N THR A 241 5.72 -21.35 9.44
CA THR A 241 5.35 -19.94 9.29
C THR A 241 5.57 -19.44 7.87
N ASP A 242 6.68 -19.81 7.22
CA ASP A 242 6.95 -19.48 5.81
C ASP A 242 5.87 -20.04 4.87
N SER A 243 5.42 -21.28 5.13
CA SER A 243 4.35 -21.91 4.35
C SER A 243 3.02 -21.17 4.50
N ILE A 244 2.70 -20.77 5.74
CA ILE A 244 1.51 -19.95 6.05
C ILE A 244 1.61 -18.60 5.34
N LEU A 245 2.71 -17.87 5.50
CA LEU A 245 2.92 -16.55 4.89
C LEU A 245 2.89 -16.62 3.36
N SER A 246 3.47 -17.65 2.75
CA SER A 246 3.42 -17.88 1.30
C SER A 246 1.99 -18.09 0.79
N THR A 247 1.19 -18.87 1.51
CA THR A 247 -0.22 -19.11 1.18
C THR A 247 -1.04 -17.84 1.31
N ILE A 248 -0.85 -17.11 2.41
CA ILE A 248 -1.53 -15.84 2.69
C ILE A 248 -1.16 -14.78 1.64
N TYR A 249 0.08 -14.76 1.17
CA TYR A 249 0.54 -13.79 0.18
C TYR A 249 -0.26 -13.90 -1.12
N SER A 250 -0.60 -15.12 -1.54
CA SER A 250 -1.47 -15.34 -2.70
C SER A 250 -2.85 -14.67 -2.54
N HIS A 251 -3.44 -14.73 -1.34
CA HIS A 251 -4.70 -14.03 -1.04
C HIS A 251 -4.54 -12.51 -1.09
N SER A 252 -3.42 -11.98 -0.59
CA SER A 252 -3.13 -10.56 -0.66
C SER A 252 -2.97 -10.07 -2.10
N ILE A 253 -2.28 -10.83 -2.96
CA ILE A 253 -2.15 -10.49 -4.38
C ILE A 253 -3.53 -10.44 -5.06
N GLU A 254 -4.41 -11.40 -4.77
CA GLU A 254 -5.79 -11.39 -5.27
C GLU A 254 -6.59 -10.19 -4.77
N TYR A 255 -6.47 -9.83 -3.49
CA TYR A 255 -7.12 -8.65 -2.91
C TYR A 255 -6.79 -7.37 -3.70
N TYR A 256 -5.50 -7.10 -3.95
CA TYR A 256 -5.10 -5.91 -4.70
C TYR A 256 -5.42 -6.02 -6.20
N ARG A 257 -5.44 -7.24 -6.75
CA ARG A 257 -5.84 -7.49 -8.15
C ARG A 257 -7.29 -7.12 -8.37
N ASP A 258 -8.17 -7.45 -7.41
CA ASP A 258 -9.58 -7.06 -7.42
C ASP A 258 -9.78 -5.55 -7.35
N LEU A 259 -9.03 -4.87 -6.48
CA LEU A 259 -9.06 -3.41 -6.39
C LEU A 259 -8.59 -2.75 -7.70
N GLY A 260 -7.54 -3.29 -8.33
CA GLY A 260 -7.07 -2.85 -9.64
C GLY A 260 -8.09 -3.09 -10.75
N ARG A 261 -8.76 -4.26 -10.78
CA ARG A 261 -9.86 -4.55 -11.72
C ARG A 261 -11.02 -3.56 -11.54
N HIS A 262 -11.37 -3.23 -10.30
CA HIS A 262 -12.43 -2.27 -10.01
C HIS A 262 -12.09 -0.85 -10.48
N ALA A 263 -10.85 -0.39 -10.28
CA ALA A 263 -10.39 0.91 -10.78
C ALA A 263 -10.48 0.98 -12.32
N ARG A 264 -9.96 -0.04 -13.02
CA ARG A 264 -10.05 -0.11 -14.49
C ARG A 264 -11.49 -0.16 -14.99
N LYS A 265 -12.37 -0.94 -14.34
CA LYS A 265 -13.79 -1.00 -14.70
C LYS A 265 -14.48 0.36 -14.55
N LYS A 266 -14.13 1.14 -13.52
CA LYS A 266 -14.66 2.50 -13.35
C LYS A 266 -14.18 3.44 -14.45
N ARG A 267 -12.91 3.37 -14.83
CA ARG A 267 -12.36 4.12 -15.96
C ARG A 267 -13.09 3.81 -17.27
N THR A 268 -13.23 2.52 -17.62
CA THR A 268 -13.90 2.10 -18.87
C THR A 268 -15.37 2.49 -18.95
N ARG A 269 -16.05 2.68 -17.81
CA ARG A 269 -17.45 3.13 -17.81
C ARG A 269 -17.63 4.53 -18.39
N GLY A 270 -16.60 5.39 -18.33
CA GLY A 270 -16.68 6.73 -18.92
C GLY A 270 -17.70 7.66 -18.24
N VAL A 271 -18.05 7.41 -16.97
CA VAL A 271 -19.08 8.18 -16.24
C VAL A 271 -18.45 8.88 -15.04
N THR A 272 -18.67 10.19 -14.95
CA THR A 272 -18.32 10.99 -13.78
C THR A 272 -19.27 10.69 -12.63
N PRO A 273 -18.78 10.20 -11.48
CA PRO A 273 -19.61 9.97 -10.32
C PRO A 273 -20.07 11.29 -9.69
N GLN A 274 -21.34 11.36 -9.31
CA GLN A 274 -21.89 12.51 -8.60
C GLN A 274 -21.32 12.59 -7.17
N PRO A 275 -20.99 13.79 -6.67
CA PRO A 275 -20.57 13.99 -5.28
C PRO A 275 -21.73 13.68 -4.31
N THR A 276 -21.40 13.39 -3.04
CA THR A 276 -22.40 13.10 -2.01
C THR A 276 -23.34 14.28 -1.79
N VAL A 277 -22.80 15.49 -1.84
CA VAL A 277 -23.54 16.75 -1.80
C VAL A 277 -23.03 17.61 -2.97
N PRO A 278 -23.88 18.33 -3.71
CA PRO A 278 -23.42 19.27 -4.72
C PRO A 278 -22.63 20.43 -4.08
N PRO A 279 -21.54 20.91 -4.69
CA PRO A 279 -20.84 22.08 -4.18
C PRO A 279 -21.73 23.33 -4.30
N THR A 280 -21.96 24.02 -3.19
CA THR A 280 -22.83 25.21 -3.10
C THR A 280 -22.06 26.54 -3.22
N SER A 281 -20.72 26.49 -3.14
CA SER A 281 -19.87 27.68 -3.33
C SER A 281 -19.78 28.01 -4.82
N GLY A 282 -20.17 29.22 -5.22
CA GLY A 282 -20.37 29.64 -6.61
C GLY A 282 -19.14 29.63 -7.55
N THR A 283 -17.97 29.23 -7.07
CA THR A 283 -16.74 29.07 -7.85
C THR A 283 -16.21 27.64 -7.89
N SER A 284 -16.87 26.69 -7.23
CA SER A 284 -16.43 25.31 -7.11
C SER A 284 -16.77 24.50 -8.37
N GLN A 285 -15.75 24.11 -9.13
CA GLN A 285 -15.92 23.14 -10.20
C GLN A 285 -16.01 21.72 -9.61
N THR A 286 -16.69 20.81 -10.29
CA THR A 286 -16.68 19.39 -9.93
C THR A 286 -15.64 18.66 -10.79
N LEU A 287 -15.17 17.51 -10.31
CA LEU A 287 -14.28 16.63 -11.08
C LEU A 287 -14.85 16.33 -12.47
N THR A 288 -14.03 16.56 -13.48
CA THR A 288 -14.32 16.14 -14.85
C THR A 288 -14.14 14.63 -15.01
N LEU A 289 -14.54 14.12 -16.18
CA LEU A 289 -14.29 12.72 -16.53
C LEU A 289 -12.78 12.44 -16.63
N GLN A 290 -11.99 13.40 -17.13
CA GLN A 290 -10.53 13.23 -17.27
C GLN A 290 -9.85 13.20 -15.92
N ASP A 291 -10.25 14.05 -14.99
CA ASP A 291 -9.76 14.00 -13.61
C ASP A 291 -10.06 12.65 -12.96
N CYS A 292 -11.26 12.10 -13.20
CA CYS A 292 -11.61 10.77 -12.74
C CYS A 292 -10.73 9.68 -13.37
N ASN A 293 -10.44 9.77 -14.67
CA ASN A 293 -9.57 8.82 -15.37
C ASN A 293 -8.15 8.83 -14.80
N VAL A 294 -7.55 10.01 -14.63
CA VAL A 294 -6.24 10.20 -13.98
C VAL A 294 -6.20 9.48 -12.64
N ARG A 295 -7.23 9.70 -11.81
CA ARG A 295 -7.34 9.04 -10.50
C ARG A 295 -7.42 7.53 -10.63
N TYR A 296 -8.18 7.00 -11.59
CA TYR A 296 -8.30 5.55 -11.76
C TYR A 296 -7.01 4.92 -12.28
N ASP A 297 -6.29 5.59 -13.16
CA ASP A 297 -5.00 5.15 -13.69
C ASP A 297 -3.93 5.14 -12.59
N PHE A 298 -3.85 6.21 -11.80
CA PHE A 298 -2.95 6.27 -10.65
C PHE A 298 -3.24 5.15 -9.62
N LYS A 299 -4.53 4.94 -9.29
CA LYS A 299 -4.94 3.86 -8.38
C LYS A 299 -4.58 2.49 -8.93
N ALA A 300 -4.78 2.26 -10.23
CA ALA A 300 -4.42 1.01 -10.89
C ALA A 300 -2.90 0.74 -10.82
N GLY A 301 -2.08 1.79 -11.00
CA GLY A 301 -0.63 1.73 -10.83
C GLY A 301 -0.24 1.32 -9.41
N VAL A 302 -0.76 2.03 -8.40
CA VAL A 302 -0.51 1.73 -6.98
C VAL A 302 -0.92 0.30 -6.62
N PHE A 303 -2.08 -0.18 -7.07
CA PHE A 303 -2.51 -1.57 -6.83
C PHE A 303 -1.67 -2.61 -7.57
N ALA A 304 -1.01 -2.26 -8.68
CA ALA A 304 -0.03 -3.13 -9.30
C ALA A 304 1.28 -3.19 -8.53
N GLU A 305 1.71 -2.09 -7.92
CA GLU A 305 2.88 -2.10 -7.04
C GLU A 305 2.69 -2.96 -5.80
N PHE A 306 1.52 -2.89 -5.14
CA PHE A 306 1.19 -3.81 -4.04
C PHE A 306 1.30 -5.28 -4.45
N ARG A 307 1.18 -5.60 -5.75
CA ARG A 307 1.33 -6.96 -6.28
C ARG A 307 2.74 -7.30 -6.74
N GLN A 308 3.68 -6.36 -6.61
CA GLN A 308 5.02 -6.43 -7.18
C GLN A 308 5.04 -6.57 -8.71
N GLU A 309 3.97 -6.15 -9.41
CA GLU A 309 3.86 -6.20 -10.88
C GLU A 309 4.32 -4.88 -11.50
N MET A 310 5.63 -4.60 -11.47
CA MET A 310 6.18 -3.28 -11.80
C MET A 310 5.96 -2.85 -13.26
N ASP A 311 5.91 -3.78 -14.22
CA ASP A 311 5.55 -3.47 -15.62
C ASP A 311 4.10 -2.98 -15.76
N SER A 312 3.20 -3.59 -14.99
CA SER A 312 1.79 -3.23 -14.99
C SER A 312 1.59 -1.88 -14.30
N ALA A 313 2.32 -1.65 -13.20
CA ALA A 313 2.35 -0.37 -12.51
C ALA A 313 2.86 0.74 -13.43
N LEU A 314 3.97 0.50 -14.13
CA LEU A 314 4.60 1.45 -15.04
C LEU A 314 3.63 1.94 -16.13
N ARG A 315 2.94 1.02 -16.82
CA ARG A 315 1.96 1.39 -17.85
C ARG A 315 0.82 2.25 -17.30
N SER A 316 0.33 1.94 -16.10
CA SER A 316 -0.71 2.74 -15.45
C SER A 316 -0.19 4.11 -14.99
N TYR A 317 1.08 4.20 -14.58
CA TYR A 317 1.72 5.48 -14.27
C TYR A 317 1.95 6.34 -15.50
N ASP A 318 2.37 5.77 -16.63
CA ASP A 318 2.51 6.51 -17.88
C ASP A 318 1.14 7.08 -18.32
N GLN A 319 0.06 6.29 -18.23
CA GLN A 319 -1.31 6.78 -18.50
C GLN A 319 -1.73 7.92 -17.55
N ALA A 320 -1.48 7.76 -16.25
CA ALA A 320 -1.80 8.79 -15.27
C ALA A 320 -0.98 10.07 -15.48
N TYR A 321 0.32 9.94 -15.81
CA TYR A 321 1.22 11.06 -16.05
C TYR A 321 0.76 11.91 -17.24
N GLU A 322 0.48 11.25 -18.37
CA GLU A 322 -0.06 11.92 -19.56
C GLU A 322 -1.42 12.55 -19.29
N GLY A 323 -2.28 11.87 -18.53
CA GLY A 323 -3.59 12.39 -18.16
C GLY A 323 -3.49 13.66 -17.30
N VAL A 324 -2.62 13.69 -16.28
CA VAL A 324 -2.46 14.89 -15.44
C VAL A 324 -1.95 16.06 -16.27
N LEU A 325 -0.92 15.85 -17.10
CA LEU A 325 -0.29 16.89 -17.92
C LEU A 325 -0.99 17.17 -19.24
N SER A 326 -2.24 16.71 -19.40
CA SER A 326 -3.06 17.00 -20.56
C SER A 326 -3.65 18.41 -20.51
N GLU A 327 -4.00 18.95 -21.67
CA GLU A 327 -4.71 20.23 -21.81
C GLU A 327 -6.10 20.21 -21.14
N ASP A 328 -6.70 19.03 -21.00
CA ASP A 328 -8.02 18.86 -20.37
C ASP A 328 -7.97 18.91 -18.83
N VAL A 329 -6.79 18.75 -18.22
CA VAL A 329 -6.61 18.70 -16.77
C VAL A 329 -5.72 19.85 -16.30
N MET A 330 -4.42 19.81 -16.58
CA MET A 330 -3.49 20.84 -16.10
C MET A 330 -3.80 22.23 -16.69
N ASP A 331 -4.14 22.26 -17.98
CA ASP A 331 -4.90 23.29 -18.71
C ASP A 331 -5.87 24.11 -17.86
N MET A 332 -6.86 23.37 -17.35
CA MET A 332 -8.07 23.90 -16.74
C MET A 332 -7.86 24.39 -15.31
N ILE A 333 -6.83 23.88 -14.63
CA ILE A 333 -6.53 24.30 -13.26
C ILE A 333 -5.84 25.68 -13.28
N PRO A 334 -6.32 26.67 -12.51
CA PRO A 334 -5.67 27.98 -12.42
C PRO A 334 -4.22 27.86 -11.91
N SER A 335 -3.27 28.46 -12.65
CA SER A 335 -1.84 28.43 -12.31
C SER A 335 -1.59 28.88 -10.86
N TRP A 336 -0.74 28.15 -10.15
CA TRP A 336 -0.34 28.42 -8.76
C TRP A 336 -1.47 28.36 -7.71
N SER A 337 -2.67 27.88 -8.08
CA SER A 337 -3.70 27.53 -7.11
C SER A 337 -3.28 26.34 -6.24
N PRO A 338 -3.91 26.11 -5.07
CA PRO A 338 -3.68 24.90 -4.30
C PRO A 338 -3.85 23.62 -5.14
N ARG A 339 -4.88 23.54 -5.99
CA ARG A 339 -5.11 22.42 -6.91
C ARG A 339 -4.02 22.24 -7.95
N TRP A 340 -3.45 23.34 -8.43
CA TRP A 340 -2.30 23.27 -9.34
C TRP A 340 -1.07 22.68 -8.64
N ASN A 341 -0.81 23.11 -7.40
CA ASN A 341 0.29 22.59 -6.60
C ASN A 341 0.11 21.10 -6.29
N GLU A 342 -1.12 20.66 -6.00
CA GLU A 342 -1.48 19.25 -5.82
C GLU A 342 -1.27 18.43 -7.10
N ALA A 343 -1.74 18.92 -8.25
CA ALA A 343 -1.58 18.24 -9.54
C ALA A 343 -0.09 18.11 -9.92
N ARG A 344 0.69 19.19 -9.79
CA ARG A 344 2.15 19.15 -10.00
C ARG A 344 2.87 18.25 -8.98
N LEU A 345 2.42 18.21 -7.72
CA LEU A 345 2.99 17.26 -6.75
C LEU A 345 2.68 15.81 -7.14
N LEU A 346 1.48 15.56 -7.66
CA LEU A 346 1.09 14.25 -8.16
C LEU A 346 1.92 13.82 -9.37
N THR A 347 2.27 14.72 -10.29
CA THR A 347 3.13 14.39 -11.44
C THR A 347 4.54 13.99 -11.01
N ASP A 348 5.12 14.68 -10.03
CA ASP A 348 6.39 14.26 -9.43
C ASP A 348 6.27 12.84 -8.84
N VAL A 349 5.24 12.60 -8.01
CA VAL A 349 5.03 11.31 -7.34
C VAL A 349 4.85 10.19 -8.36
N ILE A 350 4.09 10.41 -9.43
CA ILE A 350 3.91 9.45 -10.53
C ILE A 350 5.26 9.16 -11.19
N THR A 351 6.02 10.21 -11.52
CA THR A 351 7.31 10.07 -12.21
C THR A 351 8.31 9.31 -11.37
N ILE A 352 8.45 9.65 -10.08
CA ILE A 352 9.36 9.00 -9.15
C ILE A 352 9.01 7.51 -9.00
N ARG A 353 7.71 7.19 -8.88
CA ARG A 353 7.24 5.80 -8.83
C ARG A 353 7.51 5.05 -10.15
N ALA A 354 7.33 5.69 -11.29
CA ALA A 354 7.65 5.12 -12.59
C ALA A 354 9.16 4.90 -12.80
N ILE A 355 10.02 5.81 -12.34
CA ILE A 355 11.48 5.64 -12.30
C ILE A 355 11.83 4.42 -11.45
N ARG A 356 11.23 4.27 -10.26
CA ARG A 356 11.40 3.06 -9.44
C ARG A 356 11.01 1.79 -10.19
N CYS A 357 9.87 1.76 -10.88
CA CYS A 357 9.48 0.58 -11.68
C CYS A 357 10.53 0.25 -12.75
N SER A 358 11.09 1.25 -13.43
CA SER A 358 12.17 1.05 -14.39
C SER A 358 13.44 0.51 -13.73
N LEU A 359 13.85 1.06 -12.58
CA LEU A 359 15.02 0.56 -11.83
C LEU A 359 14.83 -0.89 -11.36
N TRP A 360 13.63 -1.22 -10.85
CA TRP A 360 13.26 -2.58 -10.44
C TRP A 360 13.42 -3.60 -11.58
N ASN A 361 13.10 -3.18 -12.80
CA ASN A 361 13.23 -4.00 -14.01
C ASN A 361 14.63 -3.97 -14.64
N GLY A 362 15.62 -3.31 -14.01
CA GLY A 362 16.96 -3.12 -14.56
C GLY A 362 17.04 -2.19 -15.77
N GLN A 363 15.99 -1.42 -16.06
CA GLN A 363 15.91 -0.45 -17.16
C GLN A 363 16.50 0.90 -16.72
N THR A 364 17.80 0.91 -16.46
CA THR A 364 18.47 2.04 -15.81
C THR A 364 18.58 3.28 -16.69
N THR A 365 18.80 3.12 -18.00
CA THR A 365 18.84 4.24 -18.97
C THR A 365 17.47 4.86 -19.11
N SER A 366 16.44 4.01 -19.21
CA SER A 366 15.04 4.43 -19.28
C SER A 366 14.61 5.24 -18.04
N ALA A 367 15.11 4.87 -16.85
CA ALA A 367 14.89 5.61 -15.62
C ALA A 367 15.48 7.04 -15.66
N VAL A 368 16.72 7.20 -16.16
CA VAL A 368 17.37 8.52 -16.32
C VAL A 368 16.66 9.38 -17.37
N ARG A 369 16.27 8.78 -18.50
CA ARG A 369 15.52 9.49 -19.54
C ARG A 369 14.18 10.01 -19.03
N ARG A 370 13.45 9.19 -18.25
CA ARG A 370 12.19 9.63 -17.62
C ARG A 370 12.42 10.81 -16.67
N TRP A 371 13.47 10.78 -15.85
CA TRP A 371 13.82 11.90 -14.96
C TRP A 371 14.02 13.20 -15.75
N ARG A 372 14.76 13.15 -16.86
CA ARG A 372 14.97 14.33 -17.73
C ARG A 372 13.72 14.79 -18.43
N ALA A 373 12.99 13.86 -19.04
CA ALA A 373 11.75 14.19 -19.75
C ALA A 373 10.75 14.87 -18.80
N HIS A 374 10.68 14.42 -17.54
CA HIS A 374 9.87 15.07 -16.52
C HIS A 374 10.34 16.50 -16.26
N ARG A 375 11.63 16.70 -15.95
CA ARG A 375 12.22 18.02 -15.74
C ARG A 375 11.93 18.97 -16.90
N ASP A 376 12.21 18.55 -18.13
CA ASP A 376 12.05 19.37 -19.33
C ASP A 376 10.56 19.71 -19.58
N ARG A 377 9.65 18.78 -19.31
CA ARG A 377 8.20 19.00 -19.47
C ARG A 377 7.63 19.93 -18.41
N ILE A 378 8.09 19.84 -17.16
CA ILE A 378 7.66 20.79 -16.11
C ILE A 378 8.28 22.17 -16.36
N ALA A 379 9.52 22.24 -16.85
CA ALA A 379 10.16 23.50 -17.25
C ALA A 379 9.33 24.23 -18.32
N ASP A 380 9.02 23.54 -19.42
CA ASP A 380 8.16 24.09 -20.49
C ASP A 380 6.81 24.57 -19.96
N PHE A 381 6.18 23.77 -19.10
CA PHE A 381 4.89 24.13 -18.50
C PHE A 381 4.97 25.42 -17.68
N VAL A 382 5.99 25.54 -16.81
CA VAL A 382 6.17 26.68 -15.91
C VAL A 382 6.64 27.92 -16.66
N ASP A 383 7.41 27.77 -17.74
CA ASP A 383 7.78 28.87 -18.65
C ASP A 383 6.56 29.41 -19.40
N ARG A 384 5.64 28.54 -19.85
CA ARG A 384 4.41 28.96 -20.55
C ARG A 384 3.36 29.59 -19.62
N ARG A 385 3.21 29.07 -18.39
CA ARG A 385 2.06 29.39 -17.52
C ARG A 385 2.41 29.99 -16.15
N GLY A 386 3.70 30.22 -15.89
CA GLY A 386 4.18 30.62 -14.58
C GLY A 386 5.26 31.70 -14.62
N ARG A 387 6.11 31.69 -13.59
CA ARG A 387 7.20 32.67 -13.41
C ARG A 387 8.51 32.20 -14.05
N GLY A 388 8.42 31.21 -14.94
CA GLY A 388 9.55 30.53 -15.57
C GLY A 388 10.47 29.77 -14.62
N THR A 389 11.60 29.35 -15.15
CA THR A 389 12.61 28.51 -14.46
C THR A 389 13.73 29.29 -13.78
N LYS A 390 13.83 30.61 -13.98
CA LYS A 390 14.92 31.45 -13.42
C LYS A 390 14.59 31.98 -12.03
N ASN A 391 14.32 31.10 -11.07
CA ASN A 391 14.01 31.48 -9.69
C ASN A 391 14.37 30.38 -8.68
N TYR A 392 14.51 30.76 -7.42
CA TYR A 392 14.80 29.84 -6.32
C TYR A 392 13.84 28.65 -6.22
N GLY A 393 12.56 28.83 -6.54
CA GLY A 393 11.57 27.75 -6.48
C GLY A 393 11.89 26.61 -7.45
N TRP A 394 12.30 26.96 -8.66
CA TRP A 394 12.75 25.99 -9.67
C TRP A 394 14.03 25.27 -9.24
N GLU A 395 15.04 26.01 -8.79
CA GLU A 395 16.31 25.44 -8.31
C GLU A 395 16.07 24.47 -7.13
N ALA A 396 15.16 24.82 -6.22
CA ALA A 396 14.77 23.94 -5.13
C ALA A 396 14.08 22.64 -5.61
N TRP A 397 13.35 22.68 -6.73
CA TRP A 397 12.75 21.48 -7.33
C TRP A 397 13.79 20.59 -7.99
N GLU A 398 14.69 21.16 -8.79
CA GLU A 398 15.82 20.44 -9.41
C GLU A 398 16.68 19.74 -8.37
N SER A 399 17.08 20.48 -7.32
CA SER A 399 17.85 19.92 -6.20
C SER A 399 17.12 18.73 -5.57
N ARG A 400 15.80 18.88 -5.34
CA ARG A 400 14.97 17.83 -4.75
C ARG A 400 14.85 16.61 -5.66
N TRP A 401 14.59 16.78 -6.95
CA TRP A 401 14.48 15.67 -7.89
C TRP A 401 15.80 14.89 -8.01
N ALA A 402 16.95 15.57 -7.96
CA ALA A 402 18.26 14.92 -7.93
C ALA A 402 18.49 14.15 -6.61
N LEU A 403 18.14 14.73 -5.45
CA LEU A 403 18.21 14.03 -4.15
C LEU A 403 17.25 12.84 -4.07
N VAL A 404 16.07 12.91 -4.69
CA VAL A 404 15.17 11.76 -4.79
C VAL A 404 15.83 10.67 -5.62
N MET A 405 16.45 11.00 -6.76
CA MET A 405 17.13 10.03 -7.60
C MET A 405 18.28 9.31 -6.85
N VAL A 406 19.04 10.02 -6.01
CA VAL A 406 19.99 9.40 -5.07
C VAL A 406 19.30 8.34 -4.21
N ASN A 407 18.23 8.71 -3.51
CA ASN A 407 17.50 7.79 -2.63
C ASN A 407 16.94 6.58 -3.38
N LEU A 408 16.49 6.76 -4.64
CA LEU A 408 16.03 5.65 -5.48
C LEU A 408 17.17 4.68 -5.83
N ILE A 409 18.35 5.21 -6.16
CA ILE A 409 19.53 4.40 -6.50
C ILE A 409 20.02 3.62 -5.28
N ASP A 410 20.12 4.28 -4.13
CA ASP A 410 20.55 3.64 -2.87
C ASP A 410 19.59 2.51 -2.50
N LYS A 411 18.27 2.75 -2.56
CA LYS A 411 17.27 1.71 -2.28
C LYS A 411 17.26 0.59 -3.32
N ALA A 412 17.59 0.87 -4.57
CA ALA A 412 17.62 -0.16 -5.62
C ALA A 412 18.80 -1.13 -5.47
N GLU A 413 19.82 -0.80 -4.66
CA GLU A 413 21.01 -1.63 -4.41
C GLU A 413 21.56 -2.29 -5.68
N LEU A 414 21.80 -1.48 -6.70
CA LEU A 414 22.27 -1.96 -8.00
C LEU A 414 23.72 -2.43 -7.87
N ALA A 415 23.95 -3.74 -7.94
CA ALA A 415 25.27 -4.36 -7.78
C ALA A 415 26.36 -3.76 -8.69
N GLN A 416 25.98 -3.24 -9.86
CA GLN A 416 26.88 -2.64 -10.83
C GLN A 416 27.48 -1.30 -10.35
N LEU A 417 26.80 -0.60 -9.43
CA LEU A 417 27.26 0.64 -8.80
C LEU A 417 27.82 0.41 -7.40
N ALA A 418 28.02 -0.84 -6.97
CA ALA A 418 28.62 -1.12 -5.67
C ALA A 418 30.03 -0.49 -5.58
N PRO A 419 30.46 0.03 -4.41
CA PRO A 419 31.76 0.69 -4.28
C PRO A 419 32.96 -0.15 -4.76
N SER A 420 32.86 -1.47 -4.66
CA SER A 420 33.87 -2.42 -5.12
C SER A 420 34.06 -2.46 -6.64
N THR A 421 33.06 -2.06 -7.44
CA THR A 421 33.16 -2.08 -8.91
C THR A 421 33.95 -0.89 -9.46
N LEU A 422 34.10 0.19 -8.66
CA LEU A 422 34.65 1.48 -9.10
C LEU A 422 33.95 2.06 -10.34
N SER A 423 32.74 1.58 -10.67
CA SER A 423 32.02 2.01 -11.84
C SER A 423 31.36 3.37 -11.60
N LEU A 424 31.60 4.32 -12.51
CA LEU A 424 31.00 5.65 -12.44
C LEU A 424 29.56 5.68 -12.98
N TYR A 425 29.20 4.73 -13.83
CA TYR A 425 27.88 4.63 -14.44
C TYR A 425 27.58 3.19 -14.86
N ILE A 426 26.30 2.89 -15.02
CA ILE A 426 25.81 1.61 -15.54
C ILE A 426 25.80 1.65 -17.07
N GLN A 427 26.28 0.58 -17.70
CA GLN A 427 26.19 0.41 -19.14
C GLN A 427 24.74 0.28 -19.58
N PRO A 428 24.35 0.87 -20.72
CA PRO A 428 22.96 0.85 -21.18
C PRO A 428 22.39 -0.56 -21.34
N GLU A 429 21.11 -0.73 -21.04
CA GLU A 429 20.42 -1.99 -21.29
C GLU A 429 20.36 -2.32 -22.79
N LYS A 430 20.40 -3.61 -23.14
CA LYS A 430 20.50 -4.09 -24.53
C LYS A 430 19.46 -3.48 -25.48
N VAL A 431 18.27 -3.20 -24.97
CA VAL A 431 17.15 -2.62 -25.73
C VAL A 431 17.51 -1.24 -26.30
N VAL A 432 18.35 -0.47 -25.61
CA VAL A 432 18.73 0.92 -25.98
C VAL A 432 20.16 1.02 -26.54
N MET A 433 20.92 -0.08 -26.57
CA MET A 433 22.32 -0.08 -27.03
C MET A 433 22.50 0.33 -28.50
N GLY A 434 21.44 0.23 -29.32
CA GLY A 434 21.47 0.67 -30.72
C GLY A 434 21.16 2.15 -30.93
N GLU A 435 20.77 2.88 -29.89
CA GLU A 435 20.45 4.29 -29.96
C GLU A 435 21.69 5.16 -29.71
N ARG A 436 21.68 6.40 -30.25
CA ARG A 436 22.76 7.36 -30.02
C ARG A 436 22.62 7.99 -28.63
N LEU A 437 23.00 7.23 -27.61
CA LEU A 437 22.95 7.63 -26.21
C LEU A 437 24.00 8.70 -25.90
N GLN A 438 23.56 9.76 -25.22
CA GLN A 438 24.45 10.75 -24.65
C GLN A 438 25.03 10.24 -23.34
N PRO A 439 26.28 10.62 -22.97
CA PRO A 439 26.90 10.13 -21.75
C PRO A 439 26.03 10.32 -20.52
N TRP A 440 25.39 11.49 -20.40
CA TRP A 440 24.53 11.81 -19.27
C TRP A 440 23.30 10.88 -19.19
N GLU A 441 22.83 10.24 -20.27
CA GLU A 441 21.66 9.32 -20.26
C GLU A 441 21.92 7.99 -19.56
N MET A 442 23.17 7.67 -19.24
CA MET A 442 23.53 6.51 -18.44
C MET A 442 23.22 6.75 -16.96
N LEU A 443 22.85 5.70 -16.22
CA LEU A 443 22.65 5.82 -14.78
C LEU A 443 23.98 5.94 -14.06
N HIS A 444 24.30 7.15 -13.59
CA HIS A 444 25.53 7.43 -12.87
C HIS A 444 25.40 7.06 -11.39
N HIS A 445 26.55 6.79 -10.76
CA HIS A 445 26.69 6.64 -9.31
C HIS A 445 26.10 7.83 -8.55
N THR A 446 25.62 7.62 -7.31
CA THR A 446 24.92 8.63 -6.50
C THR A 446 25.68 9.95 -6.33
N GLY A 447 27.01 9.91 -6.29
CA GLY A 447 27.88 11.10 -6.28
C GLY A 447 27.62 12.09 -7.43
N TYR A 448 27.25 11.60 -8.63
CA TYR A 448 26.84 12.48 -9.74
C TYR A 448 25.59 13.29 -9.37
N TRP A 449 24.59 12.61 -8.81
CA TRP A 449 23.30 13.20 -8.46
C TRP A 449 23.38 14.10 -7.23
N TYR A 450 24.22 13.77 -6.24
CA TYR A 450 24.54 14.70 -5.15
C TYR A 450 25.18 15.99 -5.66
N ARG A 451 26.14 15.87 -6.59
CA ARG A 451 26.76 17.05 -7.21
C ARG A 451 25.75 17.87 -8.00
N ASP A 452 24.86 17.20 -8.72
CA ASP A 452 23.76 17.86 -9.44
C ASP A 452 22.87 18.63 -8.48
N ALA A 453 22.40 17.98 -7.41
CA ALA A 453 21.59 18.61 -6.38
C ALA A 453 22.27 19.83 -5.73
N ALA A 454 23.57 19.74 -5.46
CA ALA A 454 24.34 20.80 -4.82
C ALA A 454 24.51 22.04 -5.69
N ARG A 455 24.53 21.92 -7.02
CA ARG A 455 24.62 23.07 -7.94
C ARG A 455 23.44 24.02 -7.78
N HIS A 456 22.28 23.47 -7.48
CA HIS A 456 21.02 24.20 -7.30
C HIS A 456 20.86 24.82 -5.90
N LEU A 457 21.79 24.56 -4.97
CA LEU A 457 21.79 25.17 -3.63
C LEU A 457 22.58 26.50 -3.58
N HIS A 458 23.36 26.80 -4.62
CA HIS A 458 24.23 27.98 -4.70
C HIS A 458 23.82 28.97 -5.81
N SER A 459 22.80 28.62 -6.59
CA SER A 459 22.13 29.44 -7.60
C SER A 459 20.97 30.21 -7.00
#